data_AF-A0A0K8PUS7-F1
#
_entry.id   AF-A0A0K8PUS7-F1
#
_cell.length_a   1.000
_cell.length_b   1.000
_cell.length_c   1.000
_cell.angle_alpha   90.00
_cell.angle_beta   90.00
_cell.angle_gamma   90.00
#
_symmetry.space_group_name_H-M   'P 1'
#
loop_
_entity.id
_entity.type
_entity.pdbx_description
1 polymer ?
#
loop_
_entity_poly.entity_id
_entity_poly.type
_entity_poly.pdbx_seq_one_letter_code
_entity_poly.pdbx_strand_id
1 'polypeptide(L)'
;MRTAPRPAALAAQAAAAVVVLLLVLVIVRLPWAGDLGMHAATVQRLRHDLVDPGNPLVDADTPSPYYSPWMLVLGFVARVSGLSVFVVLRLGALAGLALLLSGVWRYVRTLSGHRAAPALAVLSLLFLWGTVLFNWSGFYGLNSLALTVSYPSVFALGLAFHFWAWLGRAVRGDSDGDGDAGWGVWLGLGVLWAVILLCHQFSGVVATLGAVATVVAARPGRVVGLRLGGGLVLGLVVLLLWPYYDFFALFGAGGDLESVHRSLYEDLVGRYWLVLLGVVALGMRWRRDRWDSLVLFFVLGVVVVAAGGLSGHWSWGRA
;
A
#
# COMPACT_ATOMS: atom_id res chain seq x y z
N MET A 1 -31.01 21.84 -1.40
CA MET A 1 -30.19 22.70 -0.51
C MET A 1 -28.99 21.90 0.01
N ARG A 2 -27.76 22.23 -0.40
CA ARG A 2 -26.55 21.62 0.20
C ARG A 2 -26.33 22.26 1.56
N THR A 3 -26.56 21.51 2.64
CA THR A 3 -26.26 21.95 4.00
C THR A 3 -24.81 22.41 4.09
N ALA A 4 -24.60 23.61 4.66
CA ALA A 4 -23.26 24.15 4.90
C ALA A 4 -22.42 23.14 5.68
N PRO A 5 -21.12 22.98 5.36
CA PRO A 5 -20.27 22.04 6.07
C PRO A 5 -20.21 22.42 7.56
N ARG A 6 -20.47 21.44 8.44
CA ARG A 6 -20.39 21.63 9.89
C ARG A 6 -18.95 22.02 10.28
N PRO A 7 -18.73 22.94 11.25
CA PRO A 7 -17.40 23.47 11.60
C PRO A 7 -16.34 22.38 11.84
N ALA A 8 -16.70 21.28 12.49
CA ALA A 8 -15.78 20.17 12.75
C ALA A 8 -15.27 19.47 11.48
N ALA A 9 -16.08 19.38 10.43
CA ALA A 9 -15.65 18.79 9.16
C ALA A 9 -14.63 19.69 8.44
N LEU A 10 -14.85 21.00 8.48
CA LEU A 10 -13.90 21.99 7.95
C LEU A 10 -12.57 21.95 8.72
N ALA A 11 -12.62 21.87 10.05
CA ALA A 11 -11.42 21.78 10.88
C ALA A 11 -10.58 20.53 10.54
N ALA A 12 -11.21 19.36 10.41
CA ALA A 12 -10.52 18.14 10.02
C ALA A 12 -9.89 18.24 8.61
N GLN A 13 -10.61 18.84 7.65
CA GLN A 13 -10.11 19.05 6.29
C GLN A 13 -8.94 20.04 6.26
N ALA A 14 -9.01 21.14 7.01
CA ALA A 14 -7.94 22.11 7.12
C ALA A 14 -6.68 21.48 7.76
N ALA A 15 -6.84 20.73 8.84
CA ALA A 15 -5.74 20.01 9.48
C ALA A 15 -5.07 19.01 8.52
N ALA A 16 -5.87 18.22 7.79
CA ALA A 16 -5.33 17.31 6.78
C ALA A 16 -4.59 18.06 5.66
N ALA A 17 -5.12 19.20 5.19
CA ALA A 17 -4.49 20.01 4.17
C ALA A 17 -3.14 20.59 4.63
N VAL A 18 -3.04 21.05 5.88
CA VAL A 18 -1.77 21.51 6.47
C VAL A 18 -0.75 20.38 6.50
N VAL A 19 -1.14 19.18 6.93
CA VAL A 19 -0.23 18.03 6.98
C VAL A 19 0.23 17.61 5.59
N VAL A 20 -0.66 17.64 4.59
CA VAL A 20 -0.29 17.38 3.19
C VAL A 20 0.68 18.44 2.67
N LEU A 21 0.45 19.72 2.98
CA LEU A 21 1.38 20.79 2.63
C LEU A 21 2.77 20.55 3.24
N LEU A 22 2.83 20.14 4.52
CA LEU A 22 4.11 19.79 5.17
C LEU A 22 4.80 18.62 4.46
N LEU A 23 4.06 17.58 4.09
CA LEU A 23 4.62 16.46 3.31
C LEU A 23 5.12 16.91 1.93
N VAL A 24 4.43 17.84 1.26
CA VAL A 24 4.91 18.44 0.00
C VAL A 24 6.22 19.21 0.22
N LEU A 25 6.35 19.96 1.30
CA LEU A 25 7.61 20.64 1.65
C LEU A 25 8.75 19.63 1.95
N VAL A 26 8.42 18.51 2.58
CA VAL A 26 9.37 17.39 2.78
C VAL A 26 9.81 16.83 1.43
N ILE A 27 8.91 16.64 0.46
CA ILE A 27 9.27 16.17 -0.88
C ILE A 27 10.25 17.12 -1.57
N VAL A 28 10.10 18.44 -1.42
CA VAL A 28 11.05 19.42 -1.99
C VAL A 28 12.46 19.15 -1.48
N ARG A 29 12.62 18.92 -0.17
CA ARG A 29 13.91 18.58 0.44
C ARG A 29 14.39 17.19 0.06
N LEU A 30 13.47 16.22 0.00
CA LEU A 30 13.71 14.79 -0.21
C LEU A 30 14.78 14.24 0.76
N PRO A 31 14.43 14.00 2.04
CA PRO A 31 15.39 13.62 3.07
C PRO A 31 16.18 12.37 2.69
N TRP A 32 17.50 12.40 2.92
CA TRP A 32 18.34 11.21 2.74
C TRP A 32 18.15 10.27 3.92
N ALA A 33 17.40 9.19 3.72
CA ALA A 33 17.15 8.14 4.71
C ALA A 33 17.17 6.78 4.02
N GLY A 34 17.48 5.72 4.79
CA GLY A 34 17.44 4.31 4.36
C GLY A 34 17.80 4.05 2.89
N ASP A 35 16.87 3.41 2.19
CA ASP A 35 17.01 2.93 0.81
C ASP A 35 16.98 4.00 -0.30
N LEU A 36 16.96 5.31 0.03
CA LEU A 36 16.82 6.36 -1.00
C LEU A 36 17.92 6.25 -2.07
N GLY A 37 19.16 5.99 -1.65
CA GLY A 37 20.29 5.78 -2.56
C GLY A 37 20.09 4.58 -3.49
N MET A 38 19.48 3.50 -2.99
CA MET A 38 19.17 2.30 -3.77
C MET A 38 18.10 2.58 -4.82
N HIS A 39 17.05 3.33 -4.46
CA HIS A 39 16.03 3.78 -5.41
C HIS A 39 16.60 4.74 -6.47
N ALA A 40 17.50 5.64 -6.07
CA ALA A 40 18.19 6.52 -7.01
C ALA A 40 19.08 5.73 -7.99
N ALA A 41 19.87 4.78 -7.50
CA ALA A 41 20.69 3.91 -8.34
C ALA A 41 19.84 3.09 -9.33
N THR A 42 18.70 2.56 -8.88
CA THR A 42 17.75 1.82 -9.71
C THR A 42 17.23 2.67 -10.87
N VAL A 43 16.75 3.89 -10.58
CA VAL A 43 16.27 4.82 -11.62
C VAL A 43 17.41 5.25 -12.54
N GLN A 44 18.63 5.44 -12.01
CA GLN A 44 19.79 5.79 -12.81
C GLN A 44 20.19 4.69 -13.79
N ARG A 45 20.12 3.41 -13.39
CA ARG A 45 20.37 2.27 -14.30
C ARG A 45 19.29 2.21 -15.38
N LEU A 46 18.02 2.28 -14.99
CA LEU A 46 16.87 2.25 -15.91
C LEU A 46 16.83 3.41 -16.91
N ARG A 47 17.39 4.56 -16.52
CA ARG A 47 17.57 5.69 -17.43
C ARG A 47 18.41 5.29 -18.65
N HIS A 48 19.44 4.48 -18.45
CA HIS A 48 20.42 4.09 -19.48
C HIS A 48 19.98 2.86 -20.26
N ASP A 49 19.41 1.86 -19.58
CA ASP A 49 18.85 0.66 -20.22
C ASP A 49 17.60 0.20 -19.47
N LEU A 50 16.48 0.06 -20.18
CA LEU A 50 15.23 -0.42 -19.59
C LEU A 50 15.11 -1.94 -19.66
N VAL A 51 15.82 -2.61 -20.58
CA VAL A 51 15.68 -4.05 -20.82
C VAL A 51 16.65 -4.82 -19.95
N ASP A 52 17.92 -4.38 -19.93
CA ASP A 52 18.98 -5.01 -19.15
C ASP A 52 19.77 -3.97 -18.34
N PRO A 53 19.20 -3.44 -17.24
CA PRO A 53 19.83 -2.41 -16.41
C PRO A 53 20.98 -2.92 -15.53
N GLY A 54 21.29 -4.23 -15.52
CA GLY A 54 22.22 -4.87 -14.57
C GLY A 54 21.72 -4.81 -13.12
N ASN A 55 22.58 -5.05 -12.12
CA ASN A 55 22.22 -4.89 -10.70
C ASN A 55 22.46 -3.43 -10.22
N PRO A 56 21.49 -2.81 -9.50
CA PRO A 56 21.63 -1.42 -9.08
C PRO A 56 22.48 -1.25 -7.82
N LEU A 57 22.81 -2.32 -7.10
CA LEU A 57 23.51 -2.28 -5.80
C LEU A 57 24.94 -2.78 -5.87
N VAL A 58 25.20 -3.79 -6.71
CA VAL A 58 26.50 -4.44 -6.84
C VAL A 58 26.90 -4.52 -8.30
N ASP A 59 28.21 -4.53 -8.56
CA ASP A 59 28.75 -4.71 -9.91
C ASP A 59 28.79 -6.21 -10.28
N ALA A 60 27.60 -6.78 -10.46
CA ALA A 60 27.42 -8.18 -10.82
C ALA A 60 26.18 -8.33 -11.70
N ASP A 61 26.25 -9.27 -12.65
CA ASP A 61 25.13 -9.64 -13.51
C ASP A 61 24.18 -10.57 -12.74
N THR A 62 23.32 -9.96 -11.94
CA THR A 62 22.37 -10.66 -11.07
C THR A 62 21.01 -9.94 -11.07
N PRO A 63 19.89 -10.68 -11.00
CA PRO A 63 18.56 -10.09 -10.87
C PRO A 63 18.44 -9.17 -9.66
N SER A 64 17.51 -8.21 -9.71
CA SER A 64 17.25 -7.31 -8.58
C SER A 64 15.77 -7.07 -8.33
N PRO A 65 15.27 -7.27 -7.09
CA PRO A 65 13.88 -6.99 -6.74
C PRO A 65 13.54 -5.50 -6.74
N TYR A 66 14.52 -4.61 -6.91
CA TYR A 66 14.28 -3.17 -7.01
C TYR A 66 13.66 -2.75 -8.35
N TYR A 67 13.75 -3.57 -9.39
CA TYR A 67 13.12 -3.31 -10.69
C TYR A 67 11.63 -3.68 -10.65
N SER A 68 10.82 -2.72 -10.23
CA SER A 68 9.36 -2.81 -10.20
C SER A 68 8.70 -2.01 -11.32
N PRO A 69 7.40 -2.25 -11.64
CA PRO A 69 6.67 -1.47 -12.63
C PRO A 69 6.76 0.05 -12.38
N TRP A 70 6.71 0.46 -11.11
CA TRP A 70 6.85 1.87 -10.74
C TRP A 70 8.24 2.43 -11.03
N MET A 71 9.30 1.67 -10.74
CA MET A 71 10.66 2.10 -11.06
C MET A 71 10.90 2.18 -12.57
N LEU A 72 10.31 1.29 -13.36
CA LEU A 72 10.37 1.38 -14.83
C LEU A 72 9.74 2.68 -15.35
N VAL A 73 8.58 3.07 -14.81
CA VAL A 73 7.96 4.36 -15.16
C VAL A 73 8.89 5.52 -14.83
N LEU A 74 9.50 5.51 -13.63
CA LEU A 74 10.43 6.58 -13.24
C LEU A 74 11.70 6.59 -14.09
N GLY A 75 12.29 5.42 -14.35
CA GLY A 75 13.46 5.28 -15.23
C GLY A 75 13.18 5.75 -16.65
N PHE A 76 12.03 5.39 -17.20
CA PHE A 76 11.58 5.88 -18.50
C PHE A 76 11.42 7.40 -18.50
N VAL A 77 10.77 7.98 -17.48
CA VAL A 77 10.67 9.44 -17.33
C VAL A 77 12.06 10.09 -17.27
N ALA A 78 12.99 9.53 -16.50
CA ALA A 78 14.37 10.01 -16.43
C ALA A 78 15.07 9.97 -17.80
N ARG A 79 14.84 8.89 -18.56
CA ARG A 79 15.38 8.70 -19.92
C ARG A 79 14.85 9.76 -20.89
N VAL A 80 13.54 9.92 -21.00
CA VAL A 80 12.93 10.79 -22.02
C VAL A 80 13.03 12.28 -21.68
N SER A 81 13.04 12.64 -20.39
CA SER A 81 13.08 14.03 -19.97
C SER A 81 14.50 14.58 -19.78
N GLY A 82 15.49 13.71 -19.61
CA GLY A 82 16.86 14.09 -19.24
C GLY A 82 16.99 14.67 -17.83
N LEU A 83 15.92 14.68 -17.03
CA LEU A 83 15.93 15.19 -15.65
C LEU A 83 16.87 14.37 -14.76
N SER A 84 17.43 15.02 -13.75
CA SER A 84 18.22 14.31 -12.74
C SER A 84 17.34 13.34 -11.95
N VAL A 85 17.94 12.23 -11.52
CA VAL A 85 17.23 11.15 -10.79
C VAL A 85 16.50 11.69 -9.56
N PHE A 86 17.11 12.59 -8.80
CA PHE A 86 16.45 13.15 -7.63
C PHE A 86 15.27 14.06 -7.98
N VAL A 87 15.26 14.72 -9.15
CA VAL A 87 14.06 15.43 -9.61
C VAL A 87 12.95 14.43 -9.95
N VAL A 88 13.29 13.34 -10.65
CA VAL A 88 12.34 12.27 -10.97
C VAL A 88 11.77 11.62 -9.70
N LEU A 89 12.59 11.36 -8.69
CA LEU A 89 12.13 10.83 -7.40
C LEU A 89 11.21 11.81 -6.66
N ARG A 90 11.42 13.13 -6.76
CA ARG A 90 10.48 14.13 -6.22
C ARG A 90 9.14 14.10 -6.94
N LEU A 91 9.16 14.02 -8.27
CA LEU A 91 7.94 13.87 -9.08
C LEU A 91 7.22 12.56 -8.72
N GLY A 92 7.97 11.48 -8.55
CA GLY A 92 7.47 10.19 -8.10
C GLY A 92 6.84 10.27 -6.71
N ALA A 93 7.45 10.99 -5.78
CA ALA A 93 6.90 11.21 -4.44
C ALA A 93 5.60 12.03 -4.47
N LEU A 94 5.52 13.06 -5.31
CA LEU A 94 4.27 13.82 -5.52
C LEU A 94 3.17 12.92 -6.08
N ALA A 95 3.49 12.11 -7.10
CA ALA A 95 2.55 11.17 -7.69
C ALA A 95 2.09 10.10 -6.68
N GLY A 96 3.02 9.51 -5.92
CA GLY A 96 2.75 8.54 -4.88
C GLY A 96 1.88 9.10 -3.77
N LEU A 97 2.18 10.31 -3.28
CA LEU A 97 1.37 10.99 -2.27
C LEU A 97 -0.04 11.32 -2.79
N ALA A 98 -0.16 11.83 -4.01
CA ALA A 98 -1.47 12.10 -4.62
C ALA A 98 -2.30 10.82 -4.79
N LEU A 99 -1.66 9.73 -5.20
CA LEU A 99 -2.28 8.42 -5.33
C LEU A 99 -2.72 7.86 -3.97
N LEU A 100 -1.90 8.01 -2.93
CA LEU A 100 -2.26 7.63 -1.56
C LEU A 100 -3.49 8.40 -1.07
N LEU A 101 -3.47 9.74 -1.17
CA LEU A 101 -4.57 10.58 -0.69
C LEU A 101 -5.88 10.29 -1.43
N SER A 102 -5.81 10.14 -2.77
CA SER A 102 -6.99 9.80 -3.57
C SER A 102 -7.48 8.37 -3.32
N GLY A 103 -6.57 7.44 -3.07
CA GLY A 103 -6.89 6.06 -2.70
C GLY A 103 -7.62 5.99 -1.36
N VAL A 104 -7.04 6.59 -0.32
CA VAL A 104 -7.67 6.69 1.01
C VAL A 104 -9.04 7.33 0.89
N TRP A 105 -9.16 8.44 0.15
CA TRP A 105 -10.45 9.08 -0.08
C TRP A 105 -11.46 8.12 -0.70
N ARG A 106 -11.10 7.45 -1.79
CA ARG A 106 -11.99 6.52 -2.50
C ARG A 106 -12.41 5.36 -1.60
N TYR A 107 -11.48 4.75 -0.89
CA TYR A 107 -11.77 3.61 -0.01
C TYR A 107 -12.65 4.02 1.18
N VAL A 108 -12.33 5.13 1.86
CA VAL A 108 -13.15 5.62 2.98
C VAL A 108 -14.56 5.97 2.54
N ARG A 109 -14.74 6.49 1.32
CA ARG A 109 -16.06 6.76 0.76
C ARG A 109 -16.89 5.51 0.52
N THR A 110 -16.26 4.35 0.39
CA THR A 110 -16.98 3.07 0.33
C THR A 110 -17.51 2.61 1.70
N LEU A 111 -16.98 3.18 2.79
CA LEU A 111 -17.24 2.80 4.17
C LEU A 111 -18.08 3.84 4.94
N SER A 112 -18.05 5.11 4.51
CA SER A 112 -18.77 6.21 5.15
C SER A 112 -19.14 7.33 4.20
N GLY A 113 -20.40 7.77 4.27
CA GLY A 113 -20.90 8.96 3.58
C GLY A 113 -20.50 10.28 4.27
N HIS A 114 -19.96 10.24 5.49
CA HIS A 114 -19.68 11.45 6.27
C HIS A 114 -18.58 12.31 5.63
N ARG A 115 -18.82 13.61 5.50
CA ARG A 115 -17.92 14.55 4.78
C ARG A 115 -16.53 14.66 5.41
N ALA A 116 -16.42 14.50 6.72
CA ALA A 116 -15.14 14.54 7.44
C ALA A 116 -14.36 13.22 7.37
N ALA A 117 -14.99 12.10 6.97
CA ALA A 117 -14.39 10.78 7.12
C ALA A 117 -13.05 10.62 6.35
N PRO A 118 -12.91 11.08 5.08
CA PRO A 118 -11.63 10.97 4.38
C PRO A 118 -10.50 11.74 5.07
N ALA A 119 -10.77 12.97 5.55
CA ALA A 119 -9.77 13.78 6.23
C ALA A 119 -9.37 13.15 7.57
N LEU A 120 -10.35 12.69 8.35
CA LEU A 120 -10.09 11.98 9.61
C LEU A 120 -9.34 10.67 9.39
N ALA A 121 -9.60 9.95 8.29
CA ALA A 121 -8.87 8.73 7.96
C ALA A 121 -7.41 9.03 7.62
N VAL A 122 -7.12 10.06 6.82
CA VAL A 122 -5.74 10.51 6.57
C VAL A 122 -5.05 10.87 7.88
N LEU A 123 -5.67 11.71 8.72
CA LEU A 123 -5.10 12.07 10.02
C LEU A 123 -4.90 10.84 10.91
N SER A 124 -5.84 9.89 10.92
CA SER A 124 -5.72 8.66 11.69
C SER A 124 -4.56 7.79 11.22
N LEU A 125 -4.42 7.62 9.90
CA LEU A 125 -3.29 6.89 9.30
C LEU A 125 -1.95 7.53 9.69
N LEU A 126 -1.87 8.85 9.77
CA LEU A 126 -0.60 9.54 10.06
C LEU A 126 -0.27 9.63 11.56
N PHE A 127 -1.28 9.70 12.43
CA PHE A 127 -1.09 10.07 13.84
C PHE A 127 -1.56 9.04 14.88
N LEU A 128 -2.44 8.10 14.54
CA LEU A 128 -2.92 7.10 15.52
C LEU A 128 -1.99 5.90 15.59
N TRP A 129 -0.78 6.12 16.09
CA TRP A 129 0.23 5.09 16.32
C TRP A 129 0.60 5.01 17.80
N GLY A 130 1.72 5.61 18.19
CA GLY A 130 2.20 5.66 19.56
C GLY A 130 3.15 6.84 19.72
N THR A 131 3.76 6.93 20.89
CA THR A 131 4.68 8.03 21.23
C THR A 131 6.13 7.72 20.89
N VAL A 132 6.44 6.45 20.61
CA VAL A 132 7.77 6.03 20.19
C VAL A 132 7.82 5.98 18.66
N LEU A 133 8.79 6.69 18.10
CA LEU A 133 9.00 6.72 16.67
C LEU A 133 9.55 5.39 16.17
N PHE A 134 9.01 4.92 15.06
CA PHE A 134 9.49 3.73 14.36
C PHE A 134 9.45 3.97 12.85
N ASN A 135 10.58 3.71 12.18
CA ASN A 135 10.80 4.09 10.79
C ASN A 135 11.03 2.86 9.94
N TRP A 136 10.14 2.63 8.99
CA TRP A 136 10.19 1.49 8.11
C TRP A 136 9.36 1.76 6.86
N SER A 137 9.88 1.39 5.68
CA SER A 137 9.10 1.48 4.44
C SER A 137 7.85 0.59 4.52
N GLY A 138 6.70 1.13 4.14
CA GLY A 138 5.40 0.48 4.32
C GLY A 138 4.66 0.84 5.61
N PHE A 139 5.32 1.45 6.60
CA PHE A 139 4.66 2.10 7.73
C PHE A 139 4.30 3.53 7.37
N TYR A 140 3.07 3.92 7.72
CA TYR A 140 2.44 5.14 7.23
C TYR A 140 2.25 6.22 8.32
N GLY A 141 2.82 6.02 9.52
CA GLY A 141 2.92 7.10 10.51
C GLY A 141 3.72 8.27 9.97
N LEU A 142 3.37 9.49 10.40
CA LEU A 142 3.86 10.73 9.79
C LEU A 142 5.38 10.75 9.62
N ASN A 143 6.13 10.31 10.64
CA ASN A 143 7.59 10.30 10.59
C ASN A 143 8.12 9.31 9.53
N SER A 144 7.62 8.09 9.53
CA SER A 144 8.03 7.06 8.55
C SER A 144 7.66 7.48 7.13
N LEU A 145 6.44 8.00 6.93
CA LEU A 145 5.98 8.48 5.63
C LEU A 145 6.83 9.66 5.14
N ALA A 146 7.16 10.63 6.00
CA ALA A 146 8.00 11.78 5.63
C ALA A 146 9.39 11.34 5.14
N LEU A 147 9.97 10.33 5.78
CA LEU A 147 11.29 9.79 5.39
C LEU A 147 11.24 8.90 4.14
N THR A 148 10.09 8.27 3.85
CA THR A 148 9.94 7.29 2.76
C THR A 148 8.98 7.73 1.66
N VAL A 149 8.62 9.02 1.59
CA VAL A 149 7.57 9.54 0.70
C VAL A 149 7.83 9.26 -0.78
N SER A 150 9.10 9.11 -1.18
CA SER A 150 9.52 8.77 -2.55
C SER A 150 9.61 7.28 -2.84
N TYR A 151 9.35 6.42 -1.85
CA TYR A 151 9.60 4.98 -1.98
C TYR A 151 8.44 4.29 -2.69
N PRO A 152 8.70 3.17 -3.38
CA PRO A 152 7.66 2.36 -4.02
C PRO A 152 6.53 1.93 -3.07
N SER A 153 6.82 1.79 -1.76
CA SER A 153 5.82 1.44 -0.75
C SER A 153 4.66 2.43 -0.67
N VAL A 154 4.90 3.73 -0.88
CA VAL A 154 3.85 4.77 -0.84
C VAL A 154 2.94 4.65 -2.07
N PHE A 155 3.54 4.43 -3.24
CA PHE A 155 2.80 4.17 -4.47
C PHE A 155 1.97 2.89 -4.36
N ALA A 156 2.58 1.79 -3.90
CA ALA A 156 1.91 0.50 -3.69
C ALA A 156 0.75 0.61 -2.68
N LEU A 157 0.93 1.34 -1.58
CA LEU A 157 -0.14 1.59 -0.60
C LEU A 157 -1.30 2.41 -1.21
N GLY A 158 -0.99 3.44 -2.01
CA GLY A 158 -2.01 4.20 -2.72
C GLY A 158 -2.81 3.36 -3.72
N LEU A 159 -2.13 2.45 -4.44
CA LEU A 159 -2.78 1.45 -5.29
C LEU A 159 -3.61 0.46 -4.47
N ALA A 160 -3.16 0.02 -3.30
CA ALA A 160 -3.90 -0.90 -2.43
C ALA A 160 -5.26 -0.32 -2.00
N PHE A 161 -5.30 0.95 -1.59
CA PHE A 161 -6.57 1.61 -1.26
C PHE A 161 -7.51 1.73 -2.47
N HIS A 162 -6.97 2.01 -3.66
CA HIS A 162 -7.76 2.00 -4.89
C HIS A 162 -8.30 0.61 -5.22
N PHE A 163 -7.44 -0.40 -5.09
CA PHE A 163 -7.76 -1.79 -5.30
C PHE A 163 -8.91 -2.24 -4.38
N TRP A 164 -8.83 -1.99 -3.07
CA TRP A 164 -9.92 -2.32 -2.15
C TRP A 164 -11.21 -1.55 -2.46
N ALA A 165 -11.10 -0.27 -2.85
CA ALA A 165 -12.25 0.54 -3.22
C ALA A 165 -12.96 0.05 -4.50
N TRP A 166 -12.20 -0.44 -5.48
CA TRP A 166 -12.73 -1.01 -6.73
C TRP A 166 -13.26 -2.43 -6.51
N LEU A 167 -12.51 -3.28 -5.82
CA LEU A 167 -12.93 -4.64 -5.47
C LEU A 167 -14.23 -4.62 -4.66
N GLY A 168 -14.29 -3.80 -3.59
CA GLY A 168 -15.48 -3.70 -2.76
C GLY A 168 -16.70 -3.12 -3.49
N ARG A 169 -16.51 -2.39 -4.59
CA ARG A 169 -17.62 -1.98 -5.48
C ARG A 169 -18.04 -3.11 -6.42
N ALA A 170 -17.07 -3.78 -7.04
CA ALA A 170 -17.32 -4.89 -7.96
C ALA A 170 -18.07 -6.04 -7.28
N VAL A 171 -17.70 -6.40 -6.05
CA VAL A 171 -18.38 -7.49 -5.33
C VAL A 171 -19.78 -7.06 -4.83
N ARG A 172 -19.97 -5.81 -4.38
CA ARG A 172 -21.28 -5.32 -3.92
C ARG A 172 -22.30 -5.10 -5.04
N GLY A 173 -21.88 -4.62 -6.20
CA GLY A 173 -22.79 -4.44 -7.35
C GLY A 173 -23.51 -5.74 -7.72
N ASP A 174 -22.81 -6.88 -7.63
CA ASP A 174 -23.42 -8.20 -7.78
C ASP A 174 -24.39 -8.54 -6.64
N SER A 175 -24.01 -8.28 -5.38
CA SER A 175 -24.85 -8.57 -4.21
C SER A 175 -26.16 -7.76 -4.19
N ASP A 176 -26.12 -6.51 -4.66
CA ASP A 176 -27.26 -5.59 -4.65
C ASP A 176 -28.12 -5.70 -5.95
N GLY A 177 -27.75 -6.58 -6.89
CA GLY A 177 -28.44 -6.77 -8.17
C GLY A 177 -28.23 -5.63 -9.19
N ASP A 178 -27.28 -4.73 -8.92
CA ASP A 178 -26.97 -3.55 -9.72
C ASP A 178 -25.82 -3.88 -10.68
N GLY A 179 -26.16 -4.44 -11.85
CA GLY A 179 -25.27 -4.64 -13.00
C GLY A 179 -23.91 -5.31 -12.70
N ASP A 180 -23.79 -6.59 -13.01
CA ASP A 180 -22.57 -7.37 -12.75
C ASP A 180 -21.32 -6.81 -13.47
N ALA A 181 -20.22 -6.62 -12.73
CA ALA A 181 -18.97 -6.10 -13.25
C ALA A 181 -18.36 -7.11 -14.26
N GLY A 182 -18.24 -6.71 -15.53
CA GLY A 182 -17.73 -7.58 -16.59
C GLY A 182 -16.30 -8.08 -16.37
N TRP A 183 -15.90 -9.11 -17.12
CA TRP A 183 -14.57 -9.75 -17.03
C TRP A 183 -13.39 -8.78 -17.03
N GLY A 184 -13.44 -7.72 -17.84
CA GLY A 184 -12.35 -6.72 -17.90
C GLY A 184 -12.05 -6.06 -16.54
N VAL A 185 -13.06 -5.85 -15.69
CA VAL A 185 -12.86 -5.29 -14.34
C VAL A 185 -12.09 -6.27 -13.47
N TRP A 186 -12.49 -7.54 -13.47
CA TRP A 186 -11.86 -8.58 -12.66
C TRP A 186 -10.43 -8.89 -13.09
N LEU A 187 -10.18 -8.96 -14.41
CA LEU A 187 -8.85 -9.10 -14.97
C LEU A 187 -7.98 -7.89 -14.62
N GLY A 188 -8.52 -6.67 -14.75
CA GLY A 188 -7.83 -5.45 -14.34
C GLY A 188 -7.49 -5.42 -12.85
N LEU A 189 -8.37 -5.90 -11.98
CA LEU A 189 -8.11 -6.06 -10.54
C LEU A 189 -6.98 -7.05 -10.26
N GLY A 190 -6.91 -8.15 -11.03
CA GLY A 190 -5.82 -9.12 -10.97
C GLY A 190 -4.46 -8.54 -11.36
N VAL A 191 -4.40 -7.81 -12.47
CA VAL A 191 -3.19 -7.10 -12.91
C VAL A 191 -2.77 -6.04 -11.88
N LEU A 192 -3.72 -5.27 -11.37
CA LEU A 192 -3.46 -4.26 -10.34
C LEU A 192 -2.87 -4.89 -9.07
N TRP A 193 -3.43 -6.02 -8.62
CA TRP A 193 -2.90 -6.78 -7.48
C TRP A 193 -1.44 -7.21 -7.72
N ALA A 194 -1.13 -7.75 -8.91
CA ALA A 194 0.23 -8.12 -9.28
C ALA A 194 1.18 -6.90 -9.31
N VAL A 195 0.74 -5.77 -9.85
CA VAL A 195 1.53 -4.52 -9.84
C VAL A 195 1.84 -4.06 -8.42
N ILE A 196 0.90 -4.14 -7.48
CA ILE A 196 1.13 -3.80 -6.07
C ILE A 196 2.23 -4.69 -5.48
N LEU A 197 2.13 -6.01 -5.68
CA LEU A 197 3.11 -6.98 -5.21
C LEU A 197 4.50 -6.76 -5.79
N LEU A 198 4.59 -6.49 -7.10
CA LEU A 198 5.86 -6.20 -7.77
C LEU A 198 6.48 -4.86 -7.33
N CYS A 199 5.65 -3.88 -6.96
CA CYS A 199 6.12 -2.58 -6.48
C CYS A 199 6.64 -2.65 -5.04
N HIS A 200 5.93 -3.34 -4.17
CA HIS A 200 6.34 -3.51 -2.78
C HIS A 200 5.65 -4.73 -2.17
N GLN A 201 6.40 -5.81 -1.98
CA GLN A 201 5.92 -7.14 -1.61
C GLN A 201 5.10 -7.10 -0.33
N PHE A 202 5.59 -6.40 0.70
CA PHE A 202 4.91 -6.30 1.99
C PHE A 202 3.60 -5.54 1.89
N SER A 203 3.56 -4.41 1.16
CA SER A 203 2.30 -3.72 0.89
C SER A 203 1.36 -4.56 0.03
N GLY A 204 1.90 -5.43 -0.84
CA GLY A 204 1.13 -6.42 -1.58
C GLY A 204 0.52 -7.51 -0.70
N VAL A 205 1.22 -7.98 0.33
CA VAL A 205 0.64 -8.88 1.35
C VAL A 205 -0.53 -8.19 2.04
N VAL A 206 -0.34 -6.96 2.53
CA VAL A 206 -1.41 -6.15 3.14
C VAL A 206 -2.59 -5.98 2.18
N ALA A 207 -2.33 -5.64 0.91
CA ALA A 207 -3.36 -5.54 -0.13
C ALA A 207 -4.13 -6.85 -0.32
N THR A 208 -3.44 -7.98 -0.27
CA THR A 208 -4.02 -9.33 -0.38
C THR A 208 -4.93 -9.63 0.81
N LEU A 209 -4.49 -9.35 2.05
CA LEU A 209 -5.31 -9.54 3.24
C LEU A 209 -6.60 -8.71 3.20
N GLY A 210 -6.51 -7.44 2.78
CA GLY A 210 -7.70 -6.59 2.60
C GLY A 210 -8.62 -7.09 1.49
N ALA A 211 -8.08 -7.68 0.42
CA ALA A 211 -8.90 -8.29 -0.63
C ALA A 211 -9.61 -9.56 -0.16
N VAL A 212 -8.90 -10.46 0.52
CA VAL A 212 -9.49 -11.65 1.14
C VAL A 212 -10.61 -11.25 2.09
N ALA A 213 -10.35 -10.29 2.98
CA ALA A 213 -11.37 -9.78 3.90
C ALA A 213 -12.60 -9.22 3.17
N THR A 214 -12.39 -8.47 2.08
CA THR A 214 -13.47 -7.88 1.26
C THR A 214 -14.30 -8.97 0.57
N VAL A 215 -13.65 -9.97 -0.03
CA VAL A 215 -14.32 -11.08 -0.74
C VAL A 215 -15.07 -11.98 0.25
N VAL A 216 -14.44 -12.33 1.37
CA VAL A 216 -15.04 -13.17 2.42
C VAL A 216 -16.24 -12.46 3.07
N ALA A 217 -16.12 -11.15 3.33
CA ALA A 217 -17.23 -10.35 3.85
C ALA A 217 -18.45 -10.37 2.91
N ALA A 218 -18.21 -10.22 1.61
CA ALA A 218 -19.26 -10.07 0.62
C ALA A 218 -19.88 -11.39 0.14
N ARG A 219 -19.18 -12.53 0.34
CA ARG A 219 -19.66 -13.89 0.01
C ARG A 219 -20.24 -14.00 -1.41
N PRO A 220 -19.41 -13.72 -2.44
CA PRO A 220 -19.89 -13.66 -3.82
C PRO A 220 -20.50 -14.97 -4.31
N GLY A 221 -21.43 -14.85 -5.26
CA GLY A 221 -21.97 -16.00 -6.00
C GLY A 221 -20.93 -16.66 -6.92
N ARG A 222 -21.30 -17.80 -7.50
CA ARG A 222 -20.40 -18.62 -8.32
C ARG A 222 -19.81 -17.87 -9.53
N VAL A 223 -20.59 -17.00 -10.17
CA VAL A 223 -20.15 -16.24 -11.35
C VAL A 223 -19.05 -15.25 -10.98
N VAL A 224 -19.25 -14.46 -9.92
CA VAL A 224 -18.20 -13.58 -9.40
C VAL A 224 -16.99 -14.38 -8.91
N GLY A 225 -17.20 -15.53 -8.27
CA GLY A 225 -16.12 -16.46 -7.90
C GLY A 225 -15.26 -16.90 -9.09
N LEU A 226 -15.87 -17.23 -10.23
CA LEU A 226 -15.14 -17.58 -11.46
C LEU A 226 -14.32 -16.40 -12.00
N ARG A 227 -14.87 -15.19 -11.96
CA ARG A 227 -14.18 -13.99 -12.46
C ARG A 227 -13.05 -13.55 -11.55
N LEU A 228 -13.27 -13.60 -10.23
CA LEU A 228 -12.22 -13.49 -9.22
C LEU A 228 -11.09 -14.47 -9.50
N GLY A 229 -11.42 -15.74 -9.75
CA GLY A 229 -10.46 -16.78 -10.12
C GLY A 229 -9.66 -16.43 -11.36
N GLY A 230 -10.31 -15.97 -12.43
CA GLY A 230 -9.60 -15.56 -13.65
C GLY A 230 -8.72 -14.31 -13.46
N GLY A 231 -9.17 -13.34 -12.65
CA GLY A 231 -8.35 -12.21 -12.23
C GLY A 231 -7.10 -12.65 -11.46
N LEU A 232 -7.27 -13.55 -10.49
CA LEU A 232 -6.16 -14.12 -9.72
C LEU A 232 -5.16 -14.85 -10.63
N VAL A 233 -5.65 -15.69 -11.55
CA VAL A 233 -4.79 -16.39 -12.52
C VAL A 233 -4.01 -15.40 -13.37
N LEU A 234 -4.65 -14.36 -13.91
CA LEU A 234 -3.95 -13.34 -14.69
C LEU A 234 -2.90 -12.61 -13.85
N GLY A 235 -3.22 -12.25 -12.61
CA GLY A 235 -2.27 -11.65 -11.68
C GLY A 235 -1.05 -12.55 -11.45
N LEU A 236 -1.26 -13.84 -11.19
CA LEU A 236 -0.18 -14.82 -11.03
C LEU A 236 0.68 -14.96 -12.29
N VAL A 237 0.06 -14.94 -13.48
CA VAL A 237 0.79 -14.93 -14.76
C VAL A 237 1.67 -13.68 -14.88
N VAL A 238 1.17 -12.50 -14.51
CA VAL A 238 1.98 -11.27 -14.52
C VAL A 238 3.18 -11.38 -13.57
N LEU A 239 3.00 -11.94 -12.38
CA LEU A 239 4.09 -12.17 -11.43
C LEU A 239 5.12 -13.16 -11.97
N LEU A 240 4.66 -14.26 -12.57
CA LEU A 240 5.51 -15.30 -13.15
C LEU A 240 6.33 -14.80 -14.34
N LEU A 241 5.74 -13.94 -15.16
CA LEU A 241 6.37 -13.41 -16.37
C LEU A 241 7.14 -12.11 -16.13
N TRP A 242 7.31 -11.67 -14.88
CA TRP A 242 8.08 -10.47 -14.58
C TRP A 242 9.56 -10.68 -14.93
N PRO A 243 10.14 -9.90 -15.86
CA PRO A 243 11.40 -10.29 -16.50
C PRO A 243 12.65 -9.91 -15.69
N TYR A 244 12.53 -9.07 -14.65
CA TYR A 244 13.69 -8.51 -13.95
C TYR A 244 14.17 -9.35 -12.76
N TYR A 245 13.29 -10.19 -12.20
CA TYR A 245 13.60 -11.10 -11.10
C TYR A 245 12.49 -12.15 -10.96
N ASP A 246 12.84 -13.32 -10.45
CA ASP A 246 11.85 -14.34 -10.06
C ASP A 246 11.12 -13.88 -8.79
N PHE A 247 9.85 -13.51 -8.94
CA PHE A 247 9.02 -13.05 -7.84
C PHE A 247 8.84 -14.12 -6.76
N PHE A 248 8.68 -15.39 -7.14
CA PHE A 248 8.41 -16.47 -6.19
C PHE A 248 9.67 -16.94 -5.47
N ALA A 249 10.85 -16.74 -6.06
CA ALA A 249 12.12 -16.97 -5.36
C ALA A 249 12.30 -16.09 -4.12
N LEU A 250 11.61 -14.94 -4.05
CA LEU A 250 11.70 -14.02 -2.91
C LEU A 250 11.19 -14.62 -1.59
N PHE A 251 10.28 -15.60 -1.64
CA PHE A 251 9.77 -16.25 -0.42
C PHE A 251 10.86 -17.06 0.32
N GLY A 252 11.89 -17.52 -0.38
CA GLY A 252 13.02 -18.26 0.20
C GLY A 252 14.26 -17.42 0.50
N ALA A 253 14.38 -16.22 -0.10
CA ALA A 253 15.57 -15.38 -0.01
C ALA A 253 15.69 -14.56 1.29
N GLY A 254 14.64 -14.53 2.12
CA GLY A 254 14.54 -13.63 3.29
C GLY A 254 15.18 -14.13 4.58
N GLY A 255 15.58 -15.42 4.67
CA GLY A 255 16.00 -16.06 5.93
C GLY A 255 17.12 -15.32 6.67
N ASP A 256 18.14 -14.85 5.94
CA ASP A 256 19.27 -14.13 6.53
C ASP A 256 18.93 -12.69 6.95
N LEU A 257 17.79 -12.15 6.49
CA LEU A 257 17.33 -10.79 6.74
C LEU A 257 16.30 -10.69 7.88
N GLU A 258 15.85 -11.81 8.43
CA GLU A 258 14.83 -11.83 9.49
C GLU A 258 15.29 -11.09 10.76
N SER A 259 16.58 -11.15 11.08
CA SER A 259 17.15 -10.46 12.24
C SER A 259 16.96 -8.95 12.21
N VAL A 260 17.06 -8.33 11.02
CA VAL A 260 16.84 -6.88 10.82
C VAL A 260 15.39 -6.49 11.13
N HIS A 261 14.46 -7.41 10.88
CA HIS A 261 13.03 -7.21 11.10
C HIS A 261 12.60 -7.44 12.56
N ARG A 262 13.44 -8.04 13.41
CA ARG A 262 13.12 -8.29 14.83
C ARG A 262 12.65 -7.05 15.58
N SER A 263 13.21 -5.89 15.23
CA SER A 263 12.82 -4.61 15.79
C SER A 263 11.32 -4.32 15.66
N LEU A 264 10.60 -4.88 14.68
CA LEU A 264 9.15 -4.72 14.49
C LEU A 264 8.32 -5.25 15.67
N TYR A 265 8.87 -6.16 16.47
CA TYR A 265 8.21 -6.83 17.58
C TYR A 265 8.61 -6.27 18.95
N GLU A 266 9.45 -5.25 18.97
CA GLU A 266 9.93 -4.59 20.18
C GLU A 266 9.11 -3.33 20.48
N ASP A 267 8.91 -3.04 21.76
CA ASP A 267 8.20 -1.86 22.26
C ASP A 267 6.83 -1.61 21.58
N LEU A 268 6.04 -2.67 21.43
CA LEU A 268 4.74 -2.61 20.77
C LEU A 268 3.78 -1.60 21.43
N VAL A 269 3.83 -1.48 22.76
CA VAL A 269 2.99 -0.53 23.50
C VAL A 269 3.40 0.90 23.16
N GLY A 270 4.70 1.23 23.22
CA GLY A 270 5.20 2.56 22.88
C GLY A 270 4.86 2.98 21.46
N ARG A 271 4.80 2.03 20.52
CA ARG A 271 4.57 2.27 19.09
C ARG A 271 3.12 2.23 18.63
N TYR A 272 2.23 1.52 19.32
CA TYR A 272 0.87 1.25 18.82
C TYR A 272 -0.28 1.56 19.79
N TRP A 273 -0.04 2.09 20.99
CA TRP A 273 -1.12 2.25 21.97
C TRP A 273 -2.30 3.13 21.51
N LEU A 274 -2.09 4.13 20.63
CA LEU A 274 -3.18 4.95 20.07
C LEU A 274 -4.02 4.18 19.05
N VAL A 275 -3.49 3.13 18.43
CA VAL A 275 -4.22 2.22 17.53
C VAL A 275 -5.38 1.55 18.27
N LEU A 276 -5.31 1.41 19.60
CA LEU A 276 -6.39 0.84 20.42
C LEU A 276 -7.72 1.60 20.25
N LEU A 277 -7.71 2.89 19.92
CA LEU A 277 -8.92 3.64 19.56
C LEU A 277 -9.60 3.05 18.32
N GLY A 278 -8.81 2.66 17.32
CA GLY A 278 -9.26 1.92 16.15
C GLY A 278 -9.80 0.54 16.50
N VAL A 279 -9.15 -0.18 17.41
CA VAL A 279 -9.61 -1.49 17.90
C VAL A 279 -10.97 -1.38 18.58
N VAL A 280 -11.20 -0.36 19.40
CA VAL A 280 -12.51 -0.08 20.01
C VAL A 280 -13.57 0.19 18.93
N ALA A 281 -13.23 0.97 17.89
CA ALA A 281 -14.12 1.21 16.76
C ALA A 281 -14.45 -0.08 15.98
N LEU A 282 -13.46 -0.95 15.77
CA LEU A 282 -13.65 -2.27 15.16
C LEU A 282 -14.54 -3.18 16.01
N GLY A 283 -14.40 -3.16 17.34
CA GLY A 283 -15.29 -3.87 18.25
C GLY A 283 -16.76 -3.42 18.13
N MET A 284 -16.99 -2.12 17.92
CA MET A 284 -18.34 -1.60 17.63
C MET A 284 -18.86 -2.01 16.25
N ARG A 285 -17.98 -2.13 15.24
CA ARG A 285 -18.37 -2.65 13.91
C ARG A 285 -18.73 -4.12 13.99
N TRP A 286 -17.90 -4.93 14.64
CA TRP A 286 -18.13 -6.36 14.87
C TRP A 286 -19.46 -6.66 15.56
N ARG A 287 -19.85 -5.84 16.54
CA ARG A 287 -21.17 -5.98 17.20
C ARG A 287 -22.35 -5.76 16.25
N ARG A 288 -22.18 -4.96 15.20
CA ARG A 288 -23.21 -4.70 14.18
C ARG A 288 -23.18 -5.72 13.06
N ASP A 289 -21.99 -6.08 12.60
CA ASP A 289 -21.76 -7.05 11.53
C ASP A 289 -20.50 -7.87 11.82
N ARG A 290 -20.68 -9.19 11.99
CA ARG A 290 -19.58 -10.15 12.26
C ARG A 290 -18.71 -10.41 11.03
N TRP A 291 -19.19 -10.03 9.86
CA TRP A 291 -18.50 -10.19 8.58
C TRP A 291 -18.03 -8.86 8.02
N ASP A 292 -17.93 -7.84 8.88
CA ASP A 292 -17.40 -6.54 8.50
C ASP A 292 -15.98 -6.68 7.94
N SER A 293 -15.79 -6.22 6.71
CA SER A 293 -14.51 -6.33 5.99
C SER A 293 -13.32 -5.72 6.74
N LEU A 294 -13.50 -4.63 7.50
CA LEU A 294 -12.40 -4.04 8.26
C LEU A 294 -12.03 -4.88 9.48
N VAL A 295 -13.01 -5.52 10.10
CA VAL A 295 -12.74 -6.41 11.25
C VAL A 295 -12.03 -7.67 10.77
N LEU A 296 -12.51 -8.29 9.68
CA LEU A 296 -11.84 -9.44 9.08
C LEU A 296 -10.41 -9.09 8.65
N PHE A 297 -10.21 -7.93 8.02
CA PHE A 297 -8.88 -7.48 7.62
C PHE A 297 -7.96 -7.30 8.83
N PHE A 298 -8.43 -6.65 9.90
CA PHE A 298 -7.66 -6.51 11.14
C PHE A 298 -7.30 -7.86 11.76
N VAL A 299 -8.25 -8.80 11.84
CA VAL A 299 -8.01 -10.14 12.39
C VAL A 299 -6.96 -10.89 11.56
N LEU A 300 -7.06 -10.84 10.22
CA LEU A 300 -6.07 -11.45 9.34
C LEU A 300 -4.67 -10.86 9.56
N GLY A 301 -4.55 -9.54 9.68
CA GLY A 301 -3.29 -8.87 9.99
C GLY A 301 -2.71 -9.33 11.34
N VAL A 302 -3.53 -9.36 12.39
CA VAL A 302 -3.12 -9.85 13.72
C VAL A 302 -2.63 -11.30 13.66
N VAL A 303 -3.32 -12.17 12.92
CA VAL A 303 -2.91 -13.57 12.73
C VAL A 303 -1.54 -13.66 12.05
N VAL A 304 -1.32 -12.91 10.96
CA VAL A 304 -0.03 -12.90 10.25
C VAL A 304 1.10 -12.39 11.15
N VAL A 305 0.91 -11.25 11.81
CA VAL A 305 1.93 -10.68 12.70
C VAL A 305 2.22 -11.63 13.87
N ALA A 306 1.20 -12.21 14.51
CA ALA A 306 1.39 -13.16 15.60
C ALA A 306 2.11 -14.43 15.15
N ALA A 307 1.73 -14.99 14.01
CA ALA A 307 2.39 -16.16 13.43
C ALA A 307 3.87 -15.86 13.12
N GLY A 308 4.18 -14.67 12.60
CA GLY A 308 5.56 -14.24 12.34
C GLY A 308 6.39 -14.20 13.62
N GLY A 309 5.86 -13.58 14.68
CA GLY A 309 6.56 -13.48 15.95
C GLY A 309 6.78 -14.84 16.64
N LEU A 310 5.80 -15.75 16.54
CA LEU A 310 5.89 -17.09 17.11
C LEU A 310 6.84 -18.01 16.34
N SER A 311 6.96 -17.82 15.03
CA SER A 311 7.79 -18.65 14.15
C SER A 311 9.18 -18.09 13.88
N GLY A 312 9.48 -16.87 14.37
CA GLY A 312 10.75 -16.18 14.11
C GLY A 312 10.85 -15.53 12.72
N HIS A 313 9.76 -15.51 11.94
CA HIS A 313 9.65 -14.76 10.68
C HIS A 313 9.24 -13.31 10.98
N TRP A 314 10.16 -12.55 11.56
CA TRP A 314 9.94 -11.17 11.98
C TRP A 314 9.58 -10.22 10.82
N SER A 315 9.91 -10.56 9.58
CA SER A 315 9.53 -9.79 8.39
C SER A 315 8.01 -9.71 8.19
N TRP A 316 7.24 -10.63 8.78
CA TRP A 316 5.77 -10.62 8.73
C TRP A 316 5.17 -9.52 9.60
N GLY A 317 5.95 -8.90 10.50
CA GLY A 317 5.55 -7.71 11.25
C GLY A 317 5.30 -6.47 10.38
N ARG A 318 5.55 -6.56 9.08
CA ARG A 318 5.26 -5.52 8.08
C ARG A 318 3.88 -5.64 7.42
N ALA A 319 3.11 -6.67 7.78
CA ALA A 319 1.75 -6.90 7.32
C ALA A 319 0.69 -6.16 8.17
#